data_AF-A0A7Y3DEJ6-F1
#
_entry.id   AF-A0A7Y3DEJ6-F1
#
_cell.length_a   1.000
_cell.length_b   1.000
_cell.length_c   1.000
_cell.angle_alpha   90.00
_cell.angle_beta   90.00
_cell.angle_gamma   90.00
#
_symmetry.space_group_name_H-M   'P 1'
#
loop_
_entity.id
_entity.type
_entity.pdbx_description
1 polymer ?
#
loop_
_entity_poly.entity_id
_entity_poly.type
_entity_poly.pdbx_seq_one_letter_code
_entity_poly.pdbx_strand_id
1 'polypeptide(L)'
;MVRAPREETAAGEATSLRGRFRSLPLAVATLLAVAGLTACVAPASRNVAPLAPGIGAEAHAAIQDGVRLYESGEYALAARRFSNGATLADQIGDGPLLWRAVAAECTSWLLARMLDEFDACGQRLESVQQRTHETSGGTNALIALGAVAGGRAQPAVNVPRAVRSVVRPSHAGREDLR
;
A
#
# COMPACT_ATOMS: atom_id res chain seq x y z
N MET A 1 -51.75 7.32 24.76
CA MET A 1 -51.50 8.66 24.19
C MET A 1 -50.17 8.58 23.44
N VAL A 2 -50.09 8.09 22.20
CA VAL A 2 -50.49 8.68 20.89
C VAL A 2 -49.91 10.08 20.65
N ARG A 3 -48.72 10.14 20.03
CA ARG A 3 -48.36 11.07 18.94
C ARG A 3 -47.01 10.71 18.30
N ALA A 4 -47.09 10.01 17.17
CA ALA A 4 -46.32 10.33 15.95
C ALA A 4 -47.30 11.05 14.99
N PRO A 5 -46.93 11.61 13.82
CA PRO A 5 -45.62 11.67 13.14
C PRO A 5 -45.30 13.10 12.59
N ARG A 6 -44.16 13.27 11.92
CA ARG A 6 -44.08 14.19 10.76
C ARG A 6 -42.99 13.75 9.78
N GLU A 7 -43.47 13.26 8.64
CA GLU A 7 -42.74 13.14 7.39
C GLU A 7 -42.52 14.54 6.82
N GLU A 8 -41.32 14.82 6.33
CA GLU A 8 -41.07 15.96 5.46
C GLU A 8 -40.30 15.46 4.23
N THR A 9 -41.08 15.09 3.22
CA THR A 9 -40.66 14.92 1.85
C THR A 9 -40.43 16.29 1.21
N ALA A 10 -39.21 16.54 0.72
CA ALA A 10 -38.97 17.59 -0.26
C ALA A 10 -38.29 16.97 -1.49
N ALA A 11 -39.13 16.66 -2.48
CA ALA A 11 -38.73 16.46 -3.86
C ALA A 11 -38.20 17.80 -4.41
N GLY A 12 -36.96 17.80 -4.87
CA GLY A 12 -36.33 18.92 -5.56
C GLY A 12 -36.23 18.63 -7.05
N GLU A 13 -36.91 19.47 -7.82
CA GLU A 13 -37.18 19.41 -9.25
C GLU A 13 -35.94 19.38 -10.15
N ALA A 14 -36.12 18.74 -11.30
CA ALA A 14 -35.19 18.70 -12.42
C ALA A 14 -35.29 19.99 -13.26
N THR A 15 -34.15 20.52 -13.71
CA THR A 15 -34.06 21.40 -14.89
C THR A 15 -32.61 21.40 -15.38
N SER A 16 -32.30 20.63 -16.42
CA SER A 16 -32.21 21.09 -17.81
C SER A 16 -31.21 22.24 -18.02
N LEU A 17 -30.00 21.89 -18.47
CA LEU A 17 -29.16 22.77 -19.27
C LEU A 17 -28.56 21.98 -20.43
N ARG A 18 -29.38 21.84 -21.48
CA ARG A 18 -28.93 21.60 -22.86
C ARG A 18 -28.15 22.84 -23.31
N GLY A 19 -26.82 22.74 -23.31
CA GLY A 19 -25.93 23.71 -23.94
C GLY A 19 -25.28 23.11 -25.18
N ARG A 20 -25.95 23.20 -26.33
CA ARG A 20 -25.34 23.03 -27.66
C ARG A 20 -24.34 24.17 -27.89
N PHE A 21 -23.06 23.88 -28.05
CA PHE A 21 -22.13 24.71 -28.84
C PHE A 21 -21.20 23.76 -29.59
N ARG A 22 -21.54 23.52 -30.86
CA ARG A 22 -20.86 24.07 -32.06
C ARG A 22 -19.58 23.32 -32.39
N SER A 23 -19.78 22.36 -33.29
CA SER A 23 -18.83 21.91 -34.31
C SER A 23 -18.02 23.08 -34.88
N LEU A 24 -16.70 22.92 -34.88
CA LEU A 24 -15.74 23.69 -35.65
C LEU A 24 -14.72 22.71 -36.28
N PRO A 25 -14.15 23.07 -37.44
CA PRO A 25 -13.88 22.15 -38.56
C PRO A 25 -12.51 21.49 -38.52
N LEU A 26 -12.37 20.48 -39.39
CA LEU A 26 -11.10 19.98 -39.91
C LEU A 26 -10.11 21.12 -40.18
N ALA A 27 -8.95 21.06 -39.55
CA ALA A 27 -7.73 21.67 -40.05
C ALA A 27 -6.66 20.57 -40.15
N VAL A 28 -6.43 20.20 -41.40
CA VAL A 28 -5.29 19.43 -41.90
C VAL A 28 -3.99 20.19 -41.65
N ALA A 29 -2.88 19.44 -41.61
CA ALA A 29 -1.47 19.83 -41.66
C ALA A 29 -0.76 19.63 -40.31
N THR A 30 0.40 18.97 -40.20
CA THR A 30 1.38 18.56 -41.20
C THR A 30 2.28 17.51 -40.53
N LEU A 31 2.75 16.55 -41.31
CA LEU A 31 3.87 15.67 -40.99
C LEU A 31 5.08 16.46 -40.48
N LEU A 32 5.59 16.10 -39.30
CA LEU A 32 6.98 16.28 -38.93
C LEU A 32 7.49 14.95 -38.38
N ALA A 33 8.24 14.27 -39.23
CA ALA A 33 9.02 13.10 -38.90
C ALA A 33 10.02 13.44 -37.80
N VAL A 34 9.79 12.91 -36.59
CA VAL A 34 10.84 12.81 -35.58
C VAL A 34 11.54 11.48 -35.81
N ALA A 35 12.43 11.46 -36.80
CA ALA A 35 13.54 10.51 -36.85
C ALA A 35 14.55 10.95 -35.78
N GLY A 36 14.26 10.59 -34.53
CA GLY A 36 15.09 10.91 -33.37
C GLY A 36 15.50 9.65 -32.65
N LEU A 37 16.60 9.05 -33.10
CA LEU A 37 17.48 8.17 -32.34
C LEU A 37 16.76 7.18 -31.40
N THR A 38 16.38 6.04 -31.96
CA THR A 38 16.38 4.77 -31.23
C THR A 38 17.83 4.48 -30.79
N ALA A 39 18.29 5.20 -29.76
CA ALA A 39 19.34 4.69 -28.92
C ALA A 39 18.82 3.37 -28.39
N CYS A 40 19.47 2.27 -28.79
CA CYS A 40 19.37 0.99 -28.12
C CYS A 40 19.71 1.25 -26.65
N VAL A 41 18.69 1.58 -25.84
CA VAL A 41 18.76 1.40 -24.40
C VAL A 41 18.72 -0.11 -24.24
N ALA A 42 19.90 -0.72 -24.39
CA ALA A 42 20.13 -2.04 -23.86
C ALA A 42 19.62 -1.98 -22.42
N PRO A 43 18.66 -2.83 -22.02
CA PRO A 43 18.30 -2.91 -20.61
C PRO A 43 19.63 -3.16 -19.90
N ALA A 44 19.99 -2.29 -18.97
CA ALA A 44 21.13 -2.52 -18.11
C ALA A 44 20.87 -3.89 -17.47
N SER A 45 21.50 -4.92 -18.02
CA SER A 45 21.57 -6.24 -17.43
C SER A 45 22.23 -5.97 -16.09
N ARG A 46 21.43 -5.88 -15.03
CA ARG A 46 21.95 -5.91 -13.68
C ARG A 46 22.87 -7.12 -13.67
N ASN A 47 24.16 -6.87 -13.46
CA ASN A 47 25.11 -7.89 -13.05
C ASN A 47 24.60 -8.41 -11.70
N VAL A 48 23.61 -9.30 -11.76
CA VAL A 48 23.20 -10.10 -10.61
C VAL A 48 24.38 -11.04 -10.43
N ALA A 49 25.28 -10.69 -9.51
CA ALA A 49 26.31 -11.60 -9.06
C ALA A 49 25.64 -12.95 -8.76
N PRO A 50 26.23 -14.08 -9.18
CA PRO A 50 25.64 -15.38 -8.90
C PRO A 50 25.39 -15.49 -7.41
N LEU A 51 24.11 -15.62 -7.06
CA LEU A 51 23.64 -15.79 -5.69
C LEU A 51 24.41 -16.93 -5.05
N ALA A 52 24.92 -16.71 -3.83
CA ALA A 52 25.58 -17.78 -3.11
C ALA A 52 24.62 -18.97 -2.98
N PRO A 53 25.06 -20.21 -3.27
CA PRO A 53 24.22 -21.38 -3.11
C PRO A 53 23.78 -21.49 -1.63
N GLY A 54 22.47 -21.47 -1.38
CA GLY A 54 21.90 -21.63 -0.03
C GLY A 54 21.02 -20.49 0.46
N ILE A 55 21.13 -19.26 -0.08
CA ILE A 55 20.38 -18.09 0.40
C ILE A 55 18.85 -18.33 0.37
N GLY A 56 18.35 -19.03 -0.64
CA GLY A 56 16.93 -19.39 -0.72
C GLY A 56 16.47 -20.28 0.45
N ALA A 57 17.28 -21.24 0.87
CA ALA A 57 16.96 -22.10 2.01
C ALA A 57 17.02 -21.32 3.34
N GLU A 58 17.99 -20.41 3.47
CA GLU A 58 18.10 -19.52 4.63
C GLU A 58 16.89 -18.58 4.74
N ALA A 59 16.39 -18.05 3.62
CA ALA A 59 15.18 -17.23 3.60
C ALA A 59 13.96 -17.98 4.14
N HIS A 60 13.76 -19.23 3.68
CA HIS A 60 12.66 -20.07 4.14
C HIS A 60 12.81 -20.45 5.62
N ALA A 61 14.01 -20.79 6.08
CA ALA A 61 14.27 -21.10 7.48
C ALA A 61 13.98 -19.89 8.39
N ALA A 62 14.42 -18.69 8.01
CA ALA A 62 14.13 -17.47 8.75
C ALA A 62 12.62 -17.20 8.87
N ILE A 63 11.86 -17.42 7.79
CA ILE A 63 10.40 -17.26 7.79
C ILE A 63 9.73 -18.32 8.68
N GLN A 64 10.15 -19.58 8.61
CA GLN A 64 9.63 -20.65 9.47
C GLN A 64 9.91 -20.39 10.95
N ASP A 65 11.11 -19.92 11.29
CA ASP A 65 11.44 -19.48 12.64
C ASP A 65 10.54 -18.33 13.10
N GLY A 66 10.29 -17.36 12.22
CA GLY A 66 9.34 -16.28 12.47
C GLY A 66 7.93 -16.78 12.77
N VAL A 67 7.43 -17.76 12.00
CA VAL A 67 6.11 -18.38 12.24
C VAL A 67 6.06 -19.05 13.60
N ARG A 68 7.06 -19.85 13.97
CA ARG A 68 7.11 -20.51 15.29
C ARG A 68 7.07 -19.50 16.44
N LEU A 69 7.84 -18.42 16.32
CA LEU A 69 7.85 -17.35 17.32
C LEU A 69 6.49 -16.63 17.37
N TYR A 70 5.89 -16.35 16.22
CA TYR A 70 4.56 -15.73 16.13
C TYR A 70 3.50 -16.57 16.83
N GLU A 71 3.48 -17.87 16.58
CA GLU A 71 2.55 -18.82 17.21
C GLU A 71 2.75 -18.93 18.73
N SER A 72 3.98 -18.76 19.21
CA SER A 72 4.30 -18.72 20.64
C SER A 72 4.00 -17.37 21.33
N GLY A 73 3.59 -16.34 20.58
CA GLY A 73 3.31 -15.00 21.11
C GLY A 73 4.55 -14.09 21.23
N GLU A 74 5.72 -14.54 20.79
CA GLU A 74 6.96 -13.75 20.80
C GLU A 74 7.04 -12.80 19.58
N TYR A 75 6.06 -11.90 19.47
CA TYR A 75 5.84 -11.10 18.25
C TYR A 75 7.02 -10.21 17.86
N ALA A 76 7.74 -9.60 18.81
CA ALA A 76 8.90 -8.77 18.51
C ALA A 76 10.06 -9.58 17.91
N LEU A 77 10.27 -10.82 18.37
CA LEU A 77 11.29 -11.72 17.83
C LEU A 77 10.86 -12.30 16.50
N ALA A 78 9.57 -12.65 16.36
CA ALA A 78 8.97 -13.05 15.09
C ALA A 78 9.19 -11.98 14.00
N ALA A 79 8.90 -10.71 14.32
CA ALA A 79 9.09 -9.60 13.40
C ALA A 79 10.54 -9.49 12.90
N ARG A 80 11.53 -9.61 13.80
CA ARG A 80 12.95 -9.60 13.41
C ARG A 80 13.31 -10.77 12.49
N ARG A 81 12.77 -11.96 12.74
CA ARG A 81 12.98 -13.14 11.87
C ARG A 81 12.33 -12.95 10.50
N PHE A 82 11.12 -12.42 10.44
CA PHE A 82 10.48 -12.07 9.18
C PHE A 82 11.24 -10.98 8.42
N SER A 83 11.78 -9.97 9.12
CA SER A 83 12.62 -8.93 8.49
C SER A 83 13.88 -9.52 7.86
N ASN A 84 14.55 -10.45 8.55
CA ASN A 84 15.68 -11.19 7.99
C ASN A 84 15.27 -12.01 6.76
N GLY A 85 14.15 -12.75 6.84
CA GLY A 85 13.59 -13.49 5.71
C GLY A 85 13.26 -12.58 4.51
N ALA A 86 12.71 -11.39 4.76
CA ALA A 86 12.42 -10.39 3.74
C ALA A 86 13.70 -9.89 3.07
N THR A 87 14.75 -9.57 3.85
CA THR A 87 16.06 -9.18 3.29
C THR A 87 16.63 -10.26 2.38
N LEU A 88 16.58 -11.53 2.80
CA LEU A 88 17.06 -12.65 1.99
C LEU A 88 16.20 -12.86 0.73
N ALA A 89 14.88 -12.69 0.85
CA ALA A 89 13.96 -12.77 -0.29
C ALA A 89 14.20 -11.66 -1.34
N ASP A 90 14.48 -10.42 -0.90
CA ASP A 90 14.85 -9.31 -1.79
C ASP A 90 16.17 -9.60 -2.52
N GLN A 91 17.16 -10.16 -1.81
CA GLN A 91 18.46 -10.54 -2.40
C GLN A 91 18.30 -11.57 -3.52
N ILE A 92 17.46 -12.60 -3.34
CA ILE A 92 17.22 -13.63 -4.36
C ILE A 92 16.21 -13.20 -5.44
N GLY A 93 15.60 -12.03 -5.31
CA GLY A 93 14.60 -11.52 -6.25
C GLY A 93 13.24 -12.23 -6.17
N ASP A 94 12.91 -12.90 -5.06
CA ASP A 94 11.61 -13.56 -4.85
C ASP A 94 10.58 -12.55 -4.32
N GLY A 95 9.95 -11.85 -5.26
CA GLY A 95 8.92 -10.83 -4.96
C GLY A 95 7.76 -11.35 -4.10
N PRO A 96 7.13 -12.49 -4.43
CA PRO A 96 6.07 -13.07 -3.61
C PRO A 96 6.52 -13.47 -2.19
N LEU A 97 7.73 -13.98 -2.02
CA LEU A 97 8.26 -14.31 -0.69
C LEU A 97 8.58 -13.04 0.11
N LEU A 98 9.21 -12.05 -0.53
CA LEU A 98 9.48 -10.73 0.05
C LEU A 98 8.20 -10.07 0.55
N TRP A 99 7.16 -10.03 -0.29
CA TRP A 99 5.86 -9.47 0.06
C TRP A 99 5.26 -10.11 1.30
N ARG A 100 5.21 -11.45 1.33
CA ARG A 100 4.67 -12.22 2.47
C ARG A 100 5.49 -12.00 3.75
N ALA A 101 6.81 -11.99 3.64
CA ALA A 101 7.70 -11.77 4.77
C ALA A 101 7.53 -10.37 5.37
N VAL A 102 7.47 -9.31 4.55
CA VAL A 102 7.26 -7.94 5.05
C VAL A 102 5.86 -7.76 5.64
N ALA A 103 4.82 -8.36 5.04
CA ALA A 103 3.48 -8.31 5.63
C ALA A 103 3.42 -9.00 7.01
N ALA A 104 4.10 -10.15 7.15
CA ALA A 104 4.21 -10.86 8.43
C ALA A 104 5.04 -10.08 9.46
N GLU A 105 6.12 -9.42 9.03
CA GLU A 105 6.90 -8.49 9.86
C GLU A 105 6.00 -7.38 10.41
N CYS A 106 5.27 -6.66 9.56
CA CYS A 106 4.46 -5.53 10.00
C CYS A 106 3.33 -5.96 10.94
N THR A 107 2.69 -7.10 10.65
CA THR A 107 1.67 -7.67 11.54
C THR A 107 2.25 -7.99 12.90
N SER A 108 3.48 -8.53 12.94
CA SER A 108 4.17 -8.87 14.18
C SER A 108 4.55 -7.62 14.99
N TRP A 109 5.03 -6.54 14.35
CA TRP A 109 5.28 -5.27 15.04
C TRP A 109 4.02 -4.64 15.62
N LEU A 110 2.91 -4.71 14.87
CA LEU A 110 1.61 -4.24 15.35
C LEU A 110 1.15 -5.00 16.59
N LEU A 111 1.26 -6.33 16.59
CA LEU A 111 0.89 -7.16 17.74
C LEU A 111 1.84 -6.99 18.93
N ALA A 112 3.12 -6.70 18.68
CA ALA A 112 4.08 -6.31 19.71
C ALA A 112 3.84 -4.90 20.27
N ARG A 113 2.93 -4.12 19.68
CA ARG A 113 2.63 -2.71 20.02
C ARG A 113 3.85 -1.78 19.89
N MET A 114 4.77 -2.12 19.00
CA MET A 114 5.96 -1.35 18.70
C MET A 114 5.66 -0.44 17.51
N LEU A 115 5.06 0.73 17.80
CA LEU A 115 4.46 1.60 16.78
C LEU A 115 5.47 2.28 15.86
N ASP A 116 6.65 2.62 16.37
CA ASP A 116 7.71 3.24 15.57
C ASP A 116 8.26 2.24 14.53
N GLU A 117 8.51 1.00 14.95
CA GLU A 117 8.90 -0.11 14.10
C GLU A 117 7.80 -0.47 13.10
N PHE A 118 6.55 -0.38 13.53
CA PHE A 118 5.40 -0.62 12.66
C PHE A 118 5.25 0.45 11.57
N ASP A 119 5.46 1.74 11.87
CA ASP A 119 5.48 2.79 10.84
C ASP A 119 6.59 2.54 9.81
N ALA A 120 7.82 2.27 10.29
CA ALA A 120 8.96 1.97 9.41
C ALA A 120 8.67 0.74 8.52
N CYS A 121 8.04 -0.30 9.10
CA CYS A 121 7.60 -1.46 8.34
C CYS A 121 6.52 -1.11 7.31
N GLY A 122 5.54 -0.29 7.67
CA GLY A 122 4.48 0.18 6.77
C GLY A 122 5.04 0.91 5.54
N GLN A 123 6.04 1.77 5.71
CA GLN A 123 6.74 2.46 4.61
C GLN A 123 7.42 1.46 3.67
N ARG A 124 8.12 0.47 4.25
CA ARG A 124 8.79 -0.59 3.48
C ARG A 124 7.77 -1.47 2.74
N LEU A 125 6.66 -1.82 3.36
CA LEU A 125 5.59 -2.60 2.74
C LEU A 125 4.95 -1.85 1.56
N GLU A 126 4.72 -0.54 1.69
CA GLU A 126 4.26 0.31 0.59
C GLU A 126 5.28 0.32 -0.58
N SER A 127 6.57 0.41 -0.29
CA SER A 127 7.61 0.32 -1.32
C SER A 127 7.62 -1.05 -2.02
N VAL A 128 7.47 -2.15 -1.27
CA VAL A 128 7.38 -3.50 -1.86
C VAL A 128 6.13 -3.61 -2.73
N GLN A 129 4.97 -3.12 -2.28
CA GLN A 129 3.72 -3.11 -3.04
C GLN A 129 3.89 -2.44 -4.40
N GLN A 130 4.53 -1.26 -4.40
CA GLN A 130 4.77 -0.51 -5.62
C GLN A 130 5.71 -1.25 -6.59
N ARG A 131 6.70 -2.00 -6.07
CA ARG A 131 7.66 -2.77 -6.88
C ARG A 131 7.08 -4.08 -7.42
N THR A 132 6.27 -4.78 -6.63
CA THR A 132 5.72 -6.11 -7.01
C THR A 132 4.35 -6.03 -7.67
N HIS A 133 3.67 -4.89 -7.58
CA HIS A 133 2.26 -4.70 -7.97
C HIS A 133 1.28 -5.63 -7.24
N GLU A 134 1.71 -6.27 -6.15
CA GLU A 134 0.85 -7.11 -5.32
C GLU A 134 -0.11 -6.25 -4.52
N THR A 135 -1.41 -6.56 -4.58
CA THR A 135 -2.43 -5.81 -3.83
C THR A 135 -3.30 -6.75 -3.04
N SER A 136 -3.48 -6.44 -1.75
CA SER A 136 -4.43 -7.16 -0.90
C SER A 136 -5.09 -6.18 0.07
N GLY A 137 -6.36 -6.43 0.41
CA GLY A 137 -7.09 -5.59 1.37
C GLY A 137 -6.43 -5.57 2.75
N GLY A 138 -5.84 -6.70 3.18
CA GLY A 138 -5.11 -6.80 4.45
C GLY A 138 -3.83 -5.96 4.46
N THR A 139 -3.06 -6.00 3.38
CA THR A 139 -1.83 -5.20 3.26
C THR A 139 -2.12 -3.69 3.20
N ASN A 140 -3.13 -3.28 2.43
CA ASN A 140 -3.53 -1.88 2.39
C ASN A 140 -3.93 -1.36 3.78
N ALA A 141 -4.56 -2.21 4.60
CA ALA A 141 -4.87 -1.88 5.98
C ALA A 141 -3.59 -1.72 6.83
N LEU A 142 -2.61 -2.61 6.70
CA LEU A 142 -1.32 -2.50 7.41
C LEU A 142 -0.58 -1.21 7.04
N ILE A 143 -0.51 -0.87 5.75
CA ILE A 143 0.12 0.37 5.28
C ILE A 143 -0.58 1.60 5.87
N ALA A 144 -1.91 1.63 5.80
CA ALA A 144 -2.68 2.76 6.31
C ALA A 144 -2.56 2.91 7.83
N LEU A 145 -2.58 1.80 8.57
CA LEU A 145 -2.35 1.79 10.02
C LEU A 145 -0.93 2.22 10.37
N GLY A 146 0.07 1.82 9.59
CA GLY A 146 1.46 2.25 9.77
C GLY A 146 1.60 3.77 9.62
N ALA A 147 0.99 4.34 8.57
CA ALA A 147 0.96 5.80 8.38
C ALA A 147 0.29 6.53 9.56
N VAL A 148 -0.81 5.98 10.11
CA VAL A 148 -1.46 6.54 11.31
C VAL A 148 -0.53 6.46 12.52
N ALA A 149 0.14 5.32 12.73
CA ALA A 149 1.08 5.13 13.84
C ALA A 149 2.24 6.13 13.80
N GLY A 150 2.78 6.41 12.61
CA GLY A 150 3.84 7.41 12.40
C GLY A 150 3.36 8.86 12.28
N GLY A 151 2.06 9.13 12.43
CA GLY A 151 1.49 10.48 12.26
C GLY A 151 1.64 11.06 10.84
N ARG A 152 1.76 10.20 9.82
CA ARG A 152 1.92 10.58 8.42
C ARG A 152 0.57 10.69 7.71
N ALA A 153 0.57 11.39 6.57
CA ALA A 153 -0.60 11.41 5.69
C ALA A 153 -0.89 9.99 5.19
N GLN A 154 -2.17 9.62 5.15
CA GLN A 154 -2.56 8.30 4.67
C GLN A 154 -2.34 8.21 3.16
N PRO A 155 -1.70 7.13 2.69
CA PRO A 155 -1.54 6.91 1.26
C PRO A 155 -2.90 6.61 0.63
N ALA A 156 -3.00 6.85 -0.68
CA ALA A 156 -4.21 6.61 -1.47
C ALA A 156 -4.45 5.10 -1.72
N VAL A 157 -4.50 4.30 -0.65
CA VAL A 157 -4.71 2.86 -0.69
C VAL A 157 -6.18 2.51 -0.45
N ASN A 158 -6.68 1.48 -1.13
CA ASN A 158 -8.05 1.03 -0.92
C ASN A 158 -8.13 0.21 0.37
N VAL A 159 -8.64 0.83 1.44
CA VAL A 159 -8.83 0.21 2.75
C VAL A 159 -10.19 -0.50 2.82
N PRO A 160 -10.25 -1.80 3.22
CA PRO A 160 -11.49 -2.53 3.40
C PRO A 160 -12.47 -1.80 4.33
N ARG A 161 -13.78 -1.87 4.05
CA ARG A 161 -14.80 -1.15 4.83
C ARG A 161 -14.72 -1.41 6.34
N ALA A 162 -14.42 -2.65 6.74
CA ALA A 162 -14.34 -3.07 8.14
C ALA A 162 -13.31 -2.29 8.97
N VAL A 163 -12.25 -1.76 8.34
CA VAL A 163 -11.15 -1.05 9.01
C VAL A 163 -11.14 0.47 8.76
N ARG A 164 -12.07 0.98 7.93
CA ARG A 164 -12.13 2.42 7.60
C ARG A 164 -12.37 3.31 8.82
N SER A 165 -13.13 2.85 9.82
CA SER A 165 -13.42 3.64 11.03
C SER A 165 -12.18 3.87 11.90
N VAL A 166 -11.25 2.91 11.91
CA VAL A 166 -9.99 3.00 12.66
C VAL A 166 -8.99 3.88 11.92
N VAL A 167 -8.98 3.76 10.58
CA VAL A 167 -8.02 4.46 9.74
C VAL A 167 -8.42 5.91 9.50
N ARG A 168 -9.70 6.29 9.51
CA ARG A 168 -10.10 7.68 9.17
C ARG A 168 -9.44 8.67 10.14
N PRO A 169 -8.61 9.62 9.67
CA PRO A 169 -8.07 10.63 10.55
C PRO A 169 -9.24 11.46 11.07
N SER A 170 -9.33 11.62 12.39
CA SER A 170 -10.27 12.55 13.01
C SER A 170 -9.90 13.96 12.56
N HIS A 171 -10.47 14.42 11.44
CA HIS A 171 -10.36 15.80 10.96
C HIS A 171 -11.04 16.82 11.90
N ALA A 172 -11.49 16.41 13.08
CA ALA A 172 -12.37 17.18 13.95
C ALA A 172 -11.65 18.01 15.04
N GLY A 173 -10.36 18.33 14.91
CA GLY A 173 -9.61 18.92 16.04
C GLY A 173 -8.57 19.98 15.73
N ARG A 174 -8.54 20.57 14.53
CA ARG A 174 -7.49 21.55 14.16
C ARG A 174 -8.03 22.87 13.61
N GLU A 175 -9.11 23.40 14.17
CA GLU A 175 -9.59 24.76 13.86
C GLU A 175 -9.78 25.71 15.07
N ASP A 176 -9.79 25.25 16.34
CA ASP A 176 -10.15 26.13 17.47
C ASP A 176 -9.02 26.40 18.51
N LEU A 177 -7.84 26.83 18.06
CA LEU A 177 -6.83 27.46 18.92
C LEU A 177 -6.27 28.70 18.23
N ARG A 178 -7.09 29.76 18.17
CA ARG A 178 -6.66 31.13 17.93
C ARG A 178 -7.41 32.08 18.84
#